data_AF-A0A2G1WIE1-F1
#
_entry.id   AF-A0A2G1WIE1-F1
#
_cell.length_a   1.000
_cell.length_b   1.000
_cell.length_c   1.000
_cell.angle_alpha   90.00
_cell.angle_beta   90.00
_cell.angle_gamma   90.00
#
_symmetry.space_group_name_H-M   'P 1'
#
loop_
_entity.id
_entity.type
_entity.pdbx_description
1 polymer ?
#
loop_
_entity_poly.entity_id
_entity_poly.type
_entity_poly.pdbx_seq_one_letter_code
_entity_poly.pdbx_strand_id
1 'polypeptide(L)'
;MPDRPSSGGRDVAAPDDQASTTVAAEVDDAPEPPGDEVDDEVQRRLREAYLNDAERELIVTGVRSADEEVVVEFRTPHGDATHTERFPAPRHGSLAESTAFLAFLEAAGVSPLDVDEVVGARVPATYEGDGWRLDESYLPDAVDDAGAADGGGLRPRSAWARSKEWLWTYRYWLFAAVLIGGELLFVALVIALFT
;
A
#
# COMPACT_ATOMS: atom_id res chain seq x y z
N MET A 1 24.04 15.70 -45.05
CA MET A 1 24.21 14.39 -45.70
C MET A 1 25.14 14.57 -46.89
N PRO A 2 26.21 13.77 -46.99
CA PRO A 2 26.03 12.46 -47.60
C PRO A 2 26.75 11.30 -46.90
N ASP A 3 26.09 10.16 -46.97
CA ASP A 3 26.53 8.80 -46.72
C ASP A 3 27.71 8.35 -47.59
N ARG A 4 28.47 7.36 -47.10
CA ARG A 4 29.21 6.35 -47.88
C ARG A 4 29.96 5.36 -46.96
N PRO A 5 30.23 4.11 -47.39
CA PRO A 5 29.29 3.13 -47.96
C PRO A 5 29.48 1.71 -47.40
N SER A 6 28.53 0.87 -47.77
CA SER A 6 28.52 -0.59 -47.66
C SER A 6 29.61 -1.27 -48.53
N SER A 7 30.26 -2.31 -47.97
CA SER A 7 30.89 -3.43 -48.69
C SER A 7 30.61 -4.68 -47.84
N GLY A 8 29.83 -5.67 -48.25
CA GLY A 8 30.04 -6.52 -49.43
C GLY A 8 31.24 -7.43 -49.14
N GLY A 9 31.15 -8.76 -49.02
CA GLY A 9 30.12 -9.72 -49.32
C GLY A 9 30.56 -11.08 -48.78
N ARG A 10 29.57 -11.95 -48.61
CA ARG A 10 29.73 -13.37 -48.30
C ARG A 10 30.05 -14.08 -49.61
N ASP A 11 31.17 -14.78 -49.69
CA ASP A 11 31.37 -15.84 -50.69
C ASP A 11 31.96 -17.09 -50.04
N VAL A 12 31.30 -18.18 -50.39
CA VAL A 12 31.43 -19.56 -49.91
C VAL A 12 32.54 -20.24 -50.71
N ALA A 13 33.43 -20.95 -50.03
CA ALA A 13 34.26 -21.99 -50.62
C ALA A 13 34.00 -23.32 -49.87
N ALA A 14 33.74 -24.35 -50.66
CA ALA A 14 33.23 -25.67 -50.30
C ALA A 14 34.37 -26.65 -49.87
N PRO A 15 34.04 -27.89 -49.47
CA PRO A 15 34.82 -28.76 -48.57
C PRO A 15 35.80 -29.68 -49.32
N ASP A 16 36.82 -30.19 -48.61
CA ASP A 16 37.51 -31.46 -48.95
C ASP A 16 38.20 -32.07 -47.71
N ASP A 17 37.45 -32.98 -47.07
CA ASP A 17 37.75 -34.39 -46.80
C ASP A 17 39.15 -34.89 -46.32
N GLN A 18 39.07 -35.62 -45.19
CA GLN A 18 39.89 -36.76 -44.71
C GLN A 18 41.25 -36.54 -44.02
N ALA A 19 41.31 -36.91 -42.72
CA ALA A 19 41.96 -38.17 -42.30
C ALA A 19 41.85 -38.41 -40.77
N SER A 20 41.21 -39.53 -40.42
CA SER A 20 41.49 -40.51 -39.36
C SER A 20 41.85 -40.07 -37.91
N THR A 21 40.93 -40.47 -37.01
CA THR A 21 41.14 -41.42 -35.88
C THR A 21 42.38 -41.14 -35.01
N THR A 22 42.28 -40.79 -33.71
CA THR A 22 41.89 -41.71 -32.62
C THR A 22 41.95 -40.98 -31.25
N VAL A 23 41.13 -41.45 -30.30
CA VAL A 23 41.25 -41.42 -28.82
C VAL A 23 40.64 -40.23 -28.04
N ALA A 24 39.89 -40.66 -27.02
CA ALA A 24 39.53 -40.00 -25.76
C ALA A 24 38.31 -39.11 -25.78
N ALA A 25 37.22 -39.72 -25.29
CA ALA A 25 36.21 -39.05 -24.50
C ALA A 25 36.83 -38.02 -23.54
N GLU A 26 36.54 -36.75 -23.76
CA GLU A 26 36.08 -35.88 -22.70
C GLU A 26 34.80 -35.26 -23.25
N VAL A 27 33.67 -35.85 -22.86
CA VAL A 27 32.47 -35.05 -22.68
C VAL A 27 32.96 -33.97 -21.74
N ASP A 28 33.12 -32.74 -22.24
CA ASP A 28 33.21 -31.56 -21.41
C ASP A 28 31.79 -31.35 -20.83
N ASP A 29 31.36 -32.35 -20.06
CA ASP A 29 30.32 -32.32 -19.05
C ASP A 29 30.97 -31.62 -17.86
N ALA A 30 31.47 -30.40 -18.10
CA ALA A 30 31.66 -29.47 -17.02
C ALA A 30 30.27 -29.36 -16.40
N PRO A 31 30.07 -29.80 -15.14
CA PRO A 31 28.80 -29.56 -14.49
C PRO A 31 28.57 -28.05 -14.60
N GLU A 32 27.48 -27.63 -15.26
CA GLU A 32 27.04 -26.25 -15.13
C GLU A 32 27.09 -25.94 -13.64
N PRO A 33 27.78 -24.86 -13.22
CA PRO A 33 27.84 -24.53 -11.81
C PRO A 33 26.39 -24.54 -11.32
N PRO A 34 26.08 -25.24 -10.21
CA PRO A 34 24.71 -25.28 -9.72
C PRO A 34 24.26 -23.83 -9.66
N GLY A 35 23.27 -23.48 -10.50
CA GLY A 35 22.82 -22.11 -10.59
C GLY A 35 22.52 -21.67 -9.18
N ASP A 36 23.03 -20.49 -8.80
CA ASP A 36 22.69 -19.80 -7.55
C ASP A 36 21.20 -19.38 -7.57
N GLU A 37 20.29 -20.27 -7.99
CA GLU A 37 18.86 -20.13 -7.89
C GLU A 37 18.51 -20.25 -6.41
N VAL A 38 18.44 -19.08 -5.78
CA VAL A 38 17.88 -18.94 -4.44
C VAL A 38 16.46 -19.49 -4.46
N ASP A 39 16.15 -20.39 -3.52
CA ASP A 39 14.82 -20.97 -3.36
C ASP A 39 13.72 -19.90 -3.43
N ASP A 40 12.67 -20.13 -4.21
CA ASP A 40 11.55 -19.20 -4.39
C ASP A 40 10.92 -18.78 -3.05
N GLU A 41 10.88 -19.72 -2.09
CA GLU A 41 10.38 -19.48 -0.75
C GLU A 41 11.26 -18.50 0.03
N VAL A 42 12.58 -18.57 -0.14
CA VAL A 42 13.53 -17.63 0.47
C VAL A 42 13.38 -16.26 -0.18
N GLN A 43 13.26 -16.21 -1.51
CA GLN A 43 13.03 -14.95 -2.23
C GLN A 43 11.71 -14.29 -1.79
N ARG A 44 10.64 -15.08 -1.64
CA ARG A 44 9.33 -14.60 -1.15
C ARG A 44 9.45 -13.99 0.24
N ARG A 45 10.09 -14.68 1.17
CA ARG A 45 10.26 -14.21 2.56
C ARG A 45 11.13 -12.97 2.66
N LEU A 46 12.21 -12.89 1.87
CA LEU A 46 13.06 -11.71 1.79
C LEU A 46 12.29 -10.52 1.21
N ARG A 47 11.48 -10.74 0.17
CA ARG A 47 10.62 -9.71 -0.42
C ARG A 47 9.60 -9.19 0.60
N GLU A 48 8.94 -10.09 1.32
CA GLU A 48 7.99 -9.73 2.38
C GLU A 48 8.67 -8.94 3.49
N ALA A 49 9.85 -9.38 3.95
CA ALA A 49 10.60 -8.66 4.98
C ALA A 49 11.03 -7.27 4.50
N TYR A 50 11.54 -7.15 3.28
CA TYR A 50 11.95 -5.88 2.68
C TYR A 50 10.79 -4.89 2.56
N LEU A 51 9.66 -5.34 2.00
CA LEU A 51 8.49 -4.47 1.79
C LEU A 51 7.81 -4.05 3.10
N ASN A 52 7.96 -4.84 4.17
CA ASN A 52 7.40 -4.53 5.49
C ASN A 52 8.39 -3.85 6.47
N ASP A 53 9.63 -3.53 6.03
CA ASP A 53 10.66 -2.85 6.83
C ASP A 53 10.45 -1.32 6.89
N ALA A 54 9.88 -0.75 5.83
CA ALA A 54 9.45 0.65 5.80
C ALA A 54 8.18 0.86 6.65
N GLU A 55 7.81 2.13 6.91
CA GLU A 55 6.50 2.47 7.45
C GLU A 55 5.43 1.76 6.60
N ARG A 56 4.71 0.83 7.24
CA ARG A 56 3.76 -0.11 6.63
C ARG A 56 2.47 0.60 6.25
N GLU A 57 2.61 1.64 5.42
CA GLU A 57 1.56 2.61 5.15
C GLU A 57 1.49 2.88 3.66
N LEU A 58 0.30 2.68 3.10
CA LEU A 58 -0.03 3.07 1.75
C LEU A 58 -0.54 4.52 1.75
N ILE A 59 -0.12 5.30 0.75
CA ILE A 59 -0.59 6.68 0.60
C ILE A 59 -1.68 6.71 -0.46
N VAL A 60 -2.87 7.19 -0.12
CA VAL A 60 -3.94 7.35 -1.10
C VAL A 60 -3.54 8.43 -2.11
N THR A 61 -3.59 8.11 -3.40
CA THR A 61 -3.26 9.04 -4.49
C THR A 61 -4.47 9.52 -5.26
N GLY A 62 -5.59 8.82 -5.17
CA GLY A 62 -6.81 9.20 -5.87
C GLY A 62 -7.98 8.31 -5.50
N VAL A 63 -9.17 8.85 -5.69
CA VAL A 63 -10.43 8.11 -5.63
C VAL A 63 -11.20 8.39 -6.91
N ARG A 64 -11.66 7.34 -7.57
CA ARG A 64 -12.49 7.47 -8.77
C ARG A 64 -13.66 6.50 -8.71
N SER A 65 -14.80 6.92 -9.24
CA SER A 65 -15.91 6.01 -9.51
C SER A 65 -15.69 5.36 -10.87
N ALA A 66 -15.86 4.04 -10.94
CA ALA A 66 -15.81 3.25 -12.16
C ALA A 66 -17.03 2.31 -12.16
N ASP A 67 -17.97 2.56 -13.07
CA ASP A 67 -19.19 1.76 -13.22
C ASP A 67 -19.99 1.61 -11.91
N GLU A 68 -19.96 0.42 -11.32
CA GLU A 68 -20.63 0.05 -10.06
C GLU A 68 -19.65 -0.04 -8.87
N GLU A 69 -18.45 0.51 -9.00
CA GLU A 69 -17.37 0.44 -8.00
C GLU A 69 -16.74 1.82 -7.74
N VAL A 70 -16.24 2.00 -6.52
CA VAL A 70 -15.35 3.08 -6.13
C VAL A 70 -13.95 2.50 -6.01
N VAL A 71 -13.04 3.04 -6.81
CA VAL A 71 -11.65 2.60 -6.90
C VAL A 71 -10.80 3.61 -6.15
N VAL A 72 -10.12 3.14 -5.10
CA VAL A 72 -9.15 3.91 -4.33
C VAL A 72 -7.76 3.47 -4.76
N GLU A 73 -6.97 4.42 -5.23
CA GLU A 73 -5.61 4.20 -5.71
C GLU A 73 -4.61 4.58 -4.63
N PHE A 74 -3.60 3.73 -4.45
CA PHE A 74 -2.59 3.85 -3.42
C PHE A 74 -1.19 3.80 -4.02
N ARG A 75 -0.30 4.64 -3.50
CA ARG A 75 1.14 4.54 -3.69
C ARG A 75 1.75 3.71 -2.56
N THR A 76 2.53 2.71 -2.95
CA THR A 76 3.31 1.89 -2.01
C THR A 76 4.49 2.67 -1.42
N PRO A 77 5.00 2.31 -0.22
CA PRO A 77 6.10 3.02 0.44
C PRO A 77 7.35 3.16 -0.45
N HIS A 78 7.65 2.10 -1.21
CA HIS A 78 8.81 2.04 -2.08
C HIS A 78 8.56 2.70 -3.45
N GLY A 79 7.31 3.01 -3.79
CA GLY A 79 6.94 3.73 -5.01
C GLY A 79 7.04 2.92 -6.31
N ASP A 80 7.48 1.66 -6.24
CA ASP A 80 7.69 0.79 -7.40
C ASP A 80 6.40 0.17 -7.93
N ALA A 81 5.31 0.26 -7.16
CA ALA A 81 4.01 -0.28 -7.51
C ALA A 81 2.86 0.63 -7.03
N THR A 82 1.77 0.60 -7.80
CA THR A 82 0.48 1.16 -7.40
C THR A 82 -0.40 0.02 -6.89
N HIS A 83 -1.00 0.20 -5.72
CA HIS A 83 -2.00 -0.70 -5.18
C HIS A 83 -3.39 -0.08 -5.38
N THR A 84 -4.41 -0.92 -5.54
CA THR A 84 -5.77 -0.44 -5.84
C THR A 84 -6.77 -1.27 -5.06
N GLU A 85 -7.58 -0.60 -4.25
CA GLU A 85 -8.69 -1.20 -3.54
C GLU A 85 -10.00 -0.83 -4.24
N ARG A 86 -10.91 -1.80 -4.36
CA ARG A 86 -12.20 -1.62 -5.00
C ARG A 86 -13.30 -1.83 -3.98
N PHE A 87 -14.19 -0.85 -3.90
CA PHE A 87 -15.35 -0.87 -3.03
C PHE A 87 -16.64 -0.85 -3.87
N PRO A 88 -17.74 -1.47 -3.42
CA PRO A 88 -19.03 -1.35 -4.10
C PRO A 88 -19.48 0.12 -4.13
N ALA A 89 -19.88 0.62 -5.31
CA ALA A 89 -20.41 1.97 -5.42
C ALA A 89 -21.87 2.05 -4.93
N PRO A 90 -22.30 3.22 -4.41
CA PRO A 90 -23.69 3.49 -4.08
C PRO A 90 -24.61 3.29 -5.30
N ARG A 91 -25.57 2.36 -5.24
CA ARG A 91 -26.61 2.25 -6.27
C ARG A 91 -27.80 3.13 -5.89
N HIS A 92 -28.45 3.72 -6.88
CA HIS A 92 -29.70 4.47 -6.73
C HIS A 92 -29.67 5.67 -5.76
N GLY A 93 -28.49 6.27 -5.54
CA GLY A 93 -28.33 7.47 -4.70
C GLY A 93 -28.32 7.19 -3.19
N SER A 94 -28.21 5.91 -2.78
CA SER A 94 -28.09 5.52 -1.38
C SER A 94 -26.66 5.09 -1.03
N LEU A 95 -26.01 5.83 -0.14
CA LEU A 95 -24.68 5.47 0.40
C LEU A 95 -24.72 4.22 1.29
N ALA A 96 -25.90 3.78 1.74
CA ALA A 96 -26.05 2.60 2.60
C ALA A 96 -25.64 1.29 1.91
N GLU A 97 -25.59 1.27 0.58
CA GLU A 97 -25.11 0.10 -0.19
C GLU A 97 -23.58 0.06 -0.30
N SER A 98 -22.89 1.12 0.13
CA SER A 98 -21.43 1.27 0.08
C SER A 98 -20.81 1.23 1.49
N THR A 99 -21.28 0.32 2.33
CA THR A 99 -20.86 0.19 3.74
C THR A 99 -19.35 0.05 3.89
N ALA A 100 -18.71 -0.72 3.02
CA ALA A 100 -17.26 -0.93 3.02
C ALA A 100 -16.48 0.37 2.75
N PHE A 101 -16.93 1.15 1.77
CA PHE A 101 -16.31 2.44 1.45
C PHE A 101 -16.54 3.47 2.55
N LEU A 102 -17.72 3.50 3.15
CA LEU A 102 -18.02 4.38 4.28
C LEU A 102 -17.16 4.04 5.51
N ALA A 103 -16.95 2.76 5.79
CA ALA A 103 -16.06 2.31 6.86
C ALA A 103 -14.60 2.76 6.60
N PHE A 104 -14.14 2.65 5.35
CA PHE A 104 -12.84 3.15 4.92
C PHE A 104 -12.71 4.67 5.16
N LEU A 105 -13.71 5.47 4.73
CA LEU A 105 -13.71 6.92 4.95
C LEU A 105 -13.77 7.28 6.44
N GLU A 106 -14.58 6.57 7.23
CA GLU A 106 -14.67 6.79 8.67
C GLU A 106 -13.36 6.47 9.40
N ALA A 107 -12.67 5.40 9.00
CA ALA A 107 -11.35 5.02 9.49
C ALA A 107 -10.32 6.10 9.16
N ALA A 108 -10.35 6.63 7.92
CA ALA A 108 -9.56 7.77 7.48
C ALA A 108 -9.98 9.10 8.16
N GLY A 109 -11.15 9.15 8.79
CA GLY A 109 -11.71 10.34 9.41
C GLY A 109 -12.24 11.37 8.42
N VAL A 110 -12.52 10.94 7.19
CA VAL A 110 -12.98 11.78 6.08
C VAL A 110 -14.50 11.71 5.98
N SER A 111 -15.11 12.87 5.71
CA SER A 111 -16.54 12.98 5.47
C SER A 111 -16.90 12.35 4.11
N PRO A 112 -17.99 11.57 3.99
CA PRO A 112 -18.46 11.05 2.71
C PRO A 112 -18.81 12.11 1.66
N LEU A 113 -18.95 13.38 2.06
CA LEU A 113 -19.18 14.50 1.16
C LEU A 113 -17.88 15.09 0.60
N ASP A 114 -16.75 14.81 1.26
CA ASP A 114 -15.45 15.43 1.03
C ASP A 114 -14.43 14.35 0.64
N VAL A 115 -14.82 13.47 -0.29
CA VAL A 115 -14.05 12.27 -0.68
C VAL A 115 -12.64 12.61 -1.17
N ASP A 116 -12.42 13.80 -1.74
CA ASP A 116 -11.10 14.24 -2.18
C ASP A 116 -10.12 14.49 -1.02
N GLU A 117 -10.61 14.75 0.20
CA GLU A 117 -9.76 14.93 1.38
C GLU A 117 -9.03 13.64 1.80
N VAL A 118 -9.47 12.48 1.30
CA VAL A 118 -8.78 11.21 1.55
C VAL A 118 -7.47 11.09 0.78
N VAL A 119 -7.25 11.91 -0.25
CA VAL A 119 -5.99 11.93 -1.00
C VAL A 119 -4.87 12.45 -0.10
N GLY A 120 -3.79 11.68 -0.01
CA GLY A 120 -2.67 11.93 0.89
C GLY A 120 -2.81 11.26 2.26
N ALA A 121 -3.95 10.63 2.56
CA ALA A 121 -4.10 9.83 3.78
C ALA A 121 -3.14 8.64 3.77
N ARG A 122 -2.58 8.35 4.95
CA ARG A 122 -1.71 7.20 5.20
C ARG A 122 -2.53 6.08 5.80
N VAL A 123 -2.60 4.96 5.10
CA VAL A 123 -3.41 3.81 5.48
C VAL A 123 -2.49 2.65 5.82
N PRO A 124 -2.50 2.15 7.07
CA PRO A 124 -1.73 0.99 7.46
C PRO A 124 -2.06 -0.23 6.59
N ALA A 125 -1.03 -0.90 6.10
CA ALA A 125 -1.14 -2.08 5.26
C ALA A 125 0.06 -3.00 5.44
N THR A 126 -0.15 -4.31 5.34
CA THR A 126 0.90 -5.32 5.39
C THR A 126 1.05 -5.96 4.02
N TYR A 127 2.29 -6.13 3.55
CA TYR A 127 2.54 -6.93 2.36
C TYR A 127 2.55 -8.41 2.74
N GLU A 128 1.64 -9.20 2.18
CA GLU A 128 1.51 -10.64 2.44
C GLU A 128 1.34 -11.39 1.12
N GLY A 129 2.09 -12.49 0.94
CA GLY A 129 2.05 -13.27 -0.29
C GLY A 129 2.58 -12.49 -1.49
N ASP A 130 1.66 -12.05 -2.36
CA ASP A 130 1.93 -11.32 -3.59
C ASP A 130 1.31 -9.91 -3.63
N GLY A 131 0.71 -9.45 -2.52
CA GLY A 131 -0.02 -8.18 -2.50
C GLY A 131 -0.01 -7.44 -1.17
N TRP A 132 -0.39 -6.17 -1.24
CA TRP A 132 -0.66 -5.36 -0.06
C TRP A 132 -2.06 -5.63 0.46
N ARG A 133 -2.20 -5.74 1.78
CA ARG A 133 -3.48 -5.89 2.48
C ARG A 133 -3.63 -4.75 3.47
N LEU A 134 -4.75 -4.04 3.38
CA LEU A 134 -5.10 -2.99 4.34
C LEU A 134 -5.33 -3.60 5.74
N ASP A 135 -5.06 -2.81 6.77
CA ASP A 135 -5.40 -3.20 8.15
C ASP A 135 -6.90 -3.43 8.31
N GLU A 136 -7.28 -4.36 9.19
CA GLU A 136 -8.67 -4.76 9.45
C GLU A 136 -9.56 -3.57 9.83
N SER A 137 -9.00 -2.49 10.39
CA SER A 137 -9.75 -1.28 10.71
C SER A 137 -10.25 -0.49 9.49
N TYR A 138 -9.67 -0.70 8.30
CA TYR A 138 -10.07 -0.08 7.03
C TYR A 138 -10.91 -1.00 6.16
N LEU A 139 -11.01 -2.28 6.53
CA LEU A 139 -11.90 -3.24 5.90
C LEU A 139 -13.20 -3.32 6.71
N PRO A 140 -14.35 -3.50 6.06
CA PRO A 140 -15.55 -3.87 6.80
C PRO A 140 -15.27 -5.19 7.54
N ASP A 141 -15.81 -5.31 8.76
CA ASP A 141 -15.83 -6.56 9.52
C ASP A 141 -16.29 -7.65 8.54
N ALA A 142 -15.41 -8.58 8.20
CA ALA A 142 -15.67 -9.61 7.20
C ALA A 142 -16.65 -10.62 7.79
N VAL A 143 -17.89 -10.18 7.99
CA VAL A 143 -18.99 -11.02 8.44
C VAL A 143 -19.80 -11.41 7.21
N ASP A 144 -19.89 -12.73 7.03
CA ASP A 144 -20.69 -13.49 6.09
C ASP A 144 -20.05 -13.87 4.74
N ASP A 145 -19.02 -14.72 4.80
CA ASP A 145 -19.06 -15.99 4.04
C ASP A 145 -18.16 -17.10 4.66
N ALA A 146 -18.27 -17.35 5.97
CA ALA A 146 -17.80 -18.61 6.57
C ALA A 146 -18.41 -18.80 7.97
N GLY A 147 -19.06 -19.93 8.18
CA GLY A 147 -19.94 -20.20 9.32
C GLY A 147 -19.33 -20.03 10.72
N ALA A 148 -20.16 -19.45 11.59
CA ALA A 148 -20.32 -19.71 13.03
C ALA A 148 -19.13 -20.28 13.83
N ALA A 149 -18.51 -19.43 14.67
CA ALA A 149 -18.16 -19.76 16.06
C ALA A 149 -17.76 -18.50 16.87
N ASP A 150 -18.65 -18.12 17.78
CA ASP A 150 -18.42 -17.76 19.20
C ASP A 150 -17.26 -16.83 19.63
N GLY A 151 -17.59 -15.84 20.48
CA GLY A 151 -16.66 -15.28 21.48
C GLY A 151 -16.42 -13.77 21.43
N GLY A 152 -17.21 -13.01 22.18
CA GLY A 152 -17.17 -11.54 22.21
C GLY A 152 -15.95 -10.86 22.85
N GLY A 153 -15.84 -9.54 22.64
CA GLY A 153 -14.85 -8.70 23.30
C GLY A 153 -14.85 -7.25 22.81
N LEU A 154 -15.73 -6.42 23.36
CA LEU A 154 -15.78 -4.95 23.15
C LEU A 154 -14.46 -4.24 23.57
N ARG A 155 -14.08 -3.19 22.81
CA ARG A 155 -13.54 -1.85 23.22
C ARG A 155 -12.22 -1.34 22.60
N PRO A 156 -12.08 0.01 22.47
CA PRO A 156 -11.57 0.69 21.28
C PRO A 156 -10.12 1.14 21.44
N ARG A 157 -9.24 0.70 20.54
CA ARG A 157 -7.87 1.24 20.43
C ARG A 157 -7.72 2.35 19.38
N SER A 158 -8.67 2.49 18.45
CA SER A 158 -8.58 3.41 17.30
C SER A 158 -8.75 4.89 17.66
N ALA A 159 -9.53 5.23 18.69
CA ALA A 159 -9.74 6.63 19.10
C ALA A 159 -8.49 7.30 19.70
N TRP A 160 -7.58 6.52 20.27
CA TRP A 160 -6.40 7.04 20.97
C TRP A 160 -5.24 7.36 20.03
N ALA A 161 -5.12 6.64 18.92
CA ALA A 161 -4.15 6.94 17.86
C ALA A 161 -4.50 8.25 17.13
N ARG A 162 -5.79 8.42 16.75
CA ARG A 162 -6.29 9.66 16.12
C ARG A 162 -6.13 10.90 17.00
N SER A 163 -6.37 10.75 18.31
CA SER A 163 -6.18 11.87 19.25
C SER A 163 -4.72 12.31 19.34
N LYS A 164 -3.75 11.39 19.17
CA LYS A 164 -2.33 11.69 19.32
C LYS A 164 -1.77 12.47 18.12
N GLU A 165 -2.14 12.07 16.91
CA GLU A 165 -1.69 12.71 15.66
C GLU A 165 -2.25 14.14 15.53
N TRP A 166 -3.52 14.32 15.90
CA TRP A 166 -4.19 15.62 15.95
C TRP A 166 -3.61 16.55 17.02
N LEU A 167 -3.32 16.02 18.21
CA LEU A 167 -2.71 16.79 19.31
C LEU A 167 -1.26 17.19 19.00
N TRP A 168 -0.54 16.40 18.20
CA TRP A 168 0.81 16.72 17.75
C TRP A 168 0.81 17.85 16.72
N THR A 169 -0.10 17.79 15.75
CA THR A 169 -0.28 18.80 14.70
C THR A 169 -0.71 20.15 15.27
N TYR A 170 -1.63 20.16 16.25
CA TYR A 170 -2.20 21.39 16.82
C TYR A 170 -1.63 21.77 18.19
N ARG A 171 -0.50 21.19 18.60
CA ARG A 171 0.18 21.46 19.89
C ARG A 171 0.23 22.95 20.26
N TYR A 172 0.65 23.79 19.32
CA TYR A 172 0.82 25.23 19.56
C TYR A 172 -0.50 25.99 19.68
N TRP A 173 -1.52 25.57 18.93
CA TRP A 173 -2.87 26.11 19.03
C TRP A 173 -3.56 25.69 20.33
N LEU A 174 -3.28 24.49 20.84
CA LEU A 174 -3.79 24.03 22.12
C LEU A 174 -3.22 24.83 23.29
N PHE A 175 -1.91 25.17 23.26
CA PHE A 175 -1.33 26.10 24.23
C PHE A 175 -1.98 27.49 24.16
N ALA A 176 -2.24 28.00 22.96
CA ALA A 176 -2.95 29.27 22.79
C ALA A 176 -4.38 29.22 23.34
N ALA A 177 -5.14 28.15 23.06
CA ALA A 177 -6.48 27.95 23.56
C ALA A 177 -6.54 27.80 25.09
N VAL A 178 -5.55 27.12 25.69
CA VAL A 178 -5.43 26.99 27.16
C VAL A 178 -5.07 28.33 27.81
N LEU A 179 -4.20 29.13 27.19
CA LEU A 179 -3.88 30.48 27.67
C LEU A 179 -5.12 31.39 27.64
N ILE A 180 -5.80 31.46 26.50
CA ILE A 180 -6.99 32.30 26.30
C ILE A 180 -8.14 31.82 27.18
N GLY A 181 -8.40 30.50 27.20
CA GLY A 181 -9.44 29.90 28.03
C GLY A 181 -9.15 30.02 29.52
N GLY A 182 -7.89 29.88 29.94
CA GLY A 182 -7.46 30.06 31.33
C GLY A 182 -7.61 31.50 31.80
N GLU A 183 -7.29 32.48 30.94
CA GLU A 183 -7.50 33.90 31.24
C GLU A 183 -9.00 34.24 31.37
N LEU A 184 -9.83 33.73 30.46
CA LEU A 184 -11.29 33.91 30.53
C LEU A 184 -11.90 33.24 31.77
N LEU A 185 -11.44 32.04 32.12
CA LEU A 185 -11.85 31.33 33.33
C LEU A 185 -11.45 32.11 34.59
N PHE A 186 -10.24 32.66 34.62
CA PHE A 186 -9.75 33.49 35.72
C PHE A 186 -10.62 34.74 35.90
N VAL A 187 -10.93 35.45 34.81
CA VAL A 187 -11.83 36.62 34.83
C VAL A 187 -13.23 36.23 35.33
N ALA A 188 -13.80 35.13 34.83
CA ALA A 188 -15.10 34.65 35.27
C ALA A 188 -15.12 34.32 36.78
N LEU A 189 -14.03 33.74 37.29
CA LEU A 189 -13.87 33.40 38.70
C LEU A 189 -13.73 34.64 39.57
N VAL A 190 -12.97 35.65 39.13
CA VAL A 190 -12.89 36.96 39.79
C VAL A 190 -14.27 37.63 39.84
N ILE A 191 -15.02 37.64 38.73
CA ILE A 191 -16.38 38.18 38.70
C ILE A 191 -17.26 37.43 39.71
N ALA A 192 -17.26 36.10 39.69
CA ALA A 192 -18.08 35.29 40.60
C ALA A 192 -17.71 35.46 42.09
N LEU A 193 -16.46 35.81 42.40
CA LEU A 193 -16.00 35.98 43.78
C LEU A 193 -16.22 37.40 44.34
N PHE A 194 -16.32 38.40 43.44
CA PHE A 194 -16.44 39.82 43.78
C PHE A 194 -17.80 40.44 43.37
N THR A 195 -18.75 39.62 42.93
CA THR A 195 -20.16 39.99 42.69
C THR A 195 -21.03 39.29 43.73
#